data_AF-A0A1E3VTR5-F1
#
_entry.id   AF-A0A1E3VTR5-F1
#
_cell.length_a   1.000
_cell.length_b   1.000
_cell.length_c   1.000
_cell.angle_alpha   90.00
_cell.angle_beta   90.00
_cell.angle_gamma   90.00
#
_symmetry.space_group_name_H-M   'P 1'
#
loop_
_entity.id
_entity.type
_entity.pdbx_description
1 polymer ?
#
loop_
_entity_poly.entity_id
_entity_poly.type
_entity_poly.pdbx_seq_one_letter_code
_entity_poly.pdbx_strand_id
1 'polypeptide(L)'
;MMFLIRSAFWLVVLILLIPTDGEQQKKIYGMAQTAVADIRSFCVRNPETCDSGQFAINVLVQKAQYGAHMVQSLVNDQTGTFAPARYPDNSQQAAANRPSAHQAPVDNSVMPVPSAVPIEPTPWIDSGSQNTLSPEDLKTEWSGPNV
;
A
#
# COMPACT_ATOMS: atom_id res chain seq x y z
N MET A 1 24.61 -9.16 -12.56
CA MET A 1 24.49 -7.96 -13.42
C MET A 1 23.06 -7.47 -13.63
N MET A 2 22.04 -8.34 -13.61
CA MET A 2 20.63 -7.94 -13.84
C MET A 2 20.07 -6.97 -12.80
N PHE A 3 20.52 -7.04 -11.53
CA PHE A 3 20.02 -6.17 -10.45
C PHE A 3 20.30 -4.69 -10.71
N LEU A 4 21.53 -4.34 -11.10
CA LEU A 4 21.90 -2.94 -11.40
C LEU A 4 21.11 -2.39 -12.57
N ILE A 5 20.92 -3.19 -13.63
CA ILE A 5 20.13 -2.78 -14.79
C ILE A 5 18.67 -2.54 -14.39
N ARG A 6 18.08 -3.41 -13.58
CA ARG A 6 16.71 -3.23 -13.06
C ARG A 6 16.60 -1.99 -12.19
N SER A 7 17.52 -1.81 -11.24
CA SER A 7 17.52 -0.64 -10.34
C SER A 7 17.72 0.67 -11.11
N ALA A 8 18.65 0.70 -12.06
CA ALA A 8 18.88 1.87 -12.92
C ALA A 8 17.65 2.18 -13.78
N PHE A 9 17.02 1.16 -14.37
CA PHE A 9 15.77 1.32 -15.10
C PHE A 9 14.69 1.96 -14.23
N TRP A 10 14.48 1.45 -13.01
CA TRP A 10 13.51 2.02 -12.07
C TRP A 10 13.83 3.46 -11.66
N LEU A 11 15.11 3.80 -11.43
CA LEU A 11 15.52 5.17 -11.11
C LEU A 11 15.25 6.13 -12.26
N VAL A 12 15.54 5.73 -13.50
CA VAL A 12 15.26 6.56 -14.69
C VAL A 12 13.76 6.80 -14.83
N VAL A 13 12.93 5.75 -14.67
CA VAL A 13 11.47 5.88 -14.69
C VAL A 13 10.99 6.85 -13.60
N LEU A 14 11.54 6.75 -12.39
CA LEU A 14 11.18 7.64 -11.29
C LEU A 14 11.52 9.11 -11.60
N ILE A 15 12.72 9.38 -12.11
CA ILE A 15 13.17 10.73 -12.47
C ILE A 15 12.29 11.32 -13.57
N LEU A 16 11.92 10.52 -14.58
CA LEU A 16 11.05 10.97 -15.66
C LEU A 16 9.63 11.30 -15.17
N LEU A 17 9.16 10.64 -14.12
CA LEU A 17 7.84 10.84 -13.56
C LEU A 17 7.76 12.07 -12.65
N ILE A 18 8.90 12.58 -12.15
CA ILE A 18 8.95 13.80 -11.35
C ILE A 18 8.71 15.00 -12.29
N PRO A 19 7.61 15.76 -12.10
CA PRO A 19 7.33 16.92 -12.94
C PRO A 19 8.34 18.03 -12.64
N THR A 20 8.92 18.61 -13.69
CA THR A 20 9.83 19.77 -13.60
C THR A 20 9.08 21.09 -13.65
N ASP A 21 7.90 21.12 -14.28
CA ASP A 21 7.14 22.34 -14.58
C ASP A 21 5.65 22.17 -14.26
N GLY A 22 4.97 23.27 -13.88
CA GLY A 22 3.56 23.24 -13.49
C GLY A 22 2.58 22.82 -14.59
N GLU A 23 2.92 23.05 -15.86
CA GLU A 23 2.11 22.59 -17.01
C GLU A 23 2.25 21.07 -17.21
N GLN A 24 3.48 20.56 -17.10
CA GLN A 24 3.75 19.12 -17.18
C GLN A 24 3.15 18.38 -15.99
N GLN A 25 3.12 19.01 -14.82
CA GLN A 25 2.41 18.51 -13.66
C GLN A 25 0.92 18.26 -13.97
N LYS A 26 0.18 19.24 -14.50
CA LYS A 26 -1.24 19.05 -14.83
C LYS A 26 -1.47 17.90 -15.81
N LYS A 27 -0.62 17.76 -16.82
CA LYS A 27 -0.71 16.67 -17.80
C LYS A 27 -0.46 15.30 -17.18
N ILE A 28 0.62 15.15 -16.40
CA ILE A 28 0.95 13.88 -15.73
C ILE A 28 -0.15 13.49 -14.74
N TYR A 29 -0.69 14.45 -13.98
CA TYR A 29 -1.77 14.19 -13.04
C TYR A 29 -3.06 13.80 -13.76
N GLY A 30 -3.37 14.41 -14.91
CA GLY A 30 -4.50 13.99 -15.75
C GLY A 30 -4.36 12.54 -16.24
N MET A 31 -3.18 12.16 -16.71
CA MET A 31 -2.90 10.77 -17.14
C MET A 31 -2.98 9.79 -15.97
N ALA A 32 -2.44 10.15 -14.81
CA ALA A 32 -2.54 9.34 -13.60
C ALA A 32 -4.00 9.18 -13.15
N GLN A 33 -4.82 10.22 -13.26
CA GLN A 33 -6.26 10.14 -12.94
C GLN A 33 -6.98 9.17 -13.87
N THR A 34 -6.66 9.16 -15.17
CA THR A 34 -7.22 8.17 -16.11
C THR A 34 -6.81 6.75 -15.73
N ALA A 35 -5.53 6.51 -15.43
CA ALA A 35 -5.08 5.19 -14.99
C ALA A 35 -5.75 4.75 -13.69
N VAL A 36 -5.98 5.68 -12.75
CA VAL A 36 -6.74 5.40 -11.52
C VAL A 36 -8.20 5.08 -11.84
N ALA A 37 -8.80 5.71 -12.85
CA ALA A 37 -10.15 5.35 -13.30
C ALA A 37 -10.22 3.92 -13.84
N ASP A 38 -9.18 3.46 -14.55
CA ASP A 38 -9.08 2.08 -15.03
C ASP A 38 -8.96 1.08 -13.87
N ILE A 39 -8.14 1.38 -12.86
CA ILE A 39 -8.03 0.55 -11.64
C ILE A 39 -9.38 0.49 -10.91
N ARG A 40 -10.09 1.62 -10.79
CA ARG A 40 -11.42 1.64 -10.17
C ARG A 40 -12.41 0.78 -10.95
N SER A 41 -12.37 0.84 -12.28
CA SER A 41 -13.20 -0.03 -13.14
C SER A 41 -12.90 -1.52 -12.92
N PHE A 42 -11.64 -1.87 -12.72
CA PHE A 42 -11.25 -3.23 -12.34
C PHE A 42 -11.79 -3.64 -10.97
N CYS A 43 -11.72 -2.75 -9.96
CA CYS A 43 -12.29 -3.02 -8.64
C CYS A 43 -13.80 -3.22 -8.65
N VAL A 44 -14.54 -2.49 -9.50
CA VAL A 44 -15.99 -2.69 -9.66
C VAL A 44 -16.30 -4.10 -10.17
N ARG A 45 -15.42 -4.69 -10.98
CA ARG A 45 -15.58 -6.04 -11.55
C ARG A 45 -15.09 -7.15 -10.62
N ASN A 46 -14.08 -6.87 -9.80
CA ASN A 46 -13.45 -7.84 -8.88
C ASN A 46 -13.32 -7.23 -7.48
N PRO A 47 -14.41 -7.17 -6.70
CA PRO A 47 -14.41 -6.51 -5.39
C PRO A 47 -13.52 -7.23 -4.37
N GLU A 48 -13.45 -8.58 -4.37
CA GLU A 48 -12.66 -9.30 -3.36
C GLU A 48 -11.15 -9.04 -3.48
N THR A 49 -10.67 -8.81 -4.70
CA THR A 49 -9.27 -8.48 -4.98
C THR A 49 -8.90 -7.09 -4.45
N CYS A 50 -9.81 -6.12 -4.55
CA CYS A 50 -9.54 -4.77 -4.04
C CYS A 50 -9.66 -4.68 -2.51
N ASP A 51 -10.61 -5.42 -1.90
CA ASP A 51 -10.75 -5.48 -0.44
C ASP A 51 -9.52 -6.09 0.24
N SER A 52 -9.01 -7.19 -0.31
CA SER A 52 -7.79 -7.84 0.21
C SER A 52 -6.53 -6.96 0.03
N GLY A 53 -6.47 -6.17 -1.04
CA GLY A 53 -5.35 -5.28 -1.34
C GLY A 53 -5.35 -3.95 -0.57
N GLN A 54 -6.51 -3.48 -0.09
CA GLN A 54 -6.66 -2.13 0.48
C GLN A 54 -5.75 -1.89 1.69
N PHE A 55 -5.62 -2.89 2.58
CA PHE A 55 -4.78 -2.76 3.77
C PHE A 55 -3.29 -2.58 3.40
N ALA A 56 -2.79 -3.39 2.46
CA ALA A 56 -1.40 -3.34 2.02
C ALA A 56 -1.07 -1.99 1.35
N ILE A 57 -1.99 -1.47 0.51
CA ILE A 57 -1.83 -0.18 -0.15
C ILE A 57 -1.85 0.96 0.85
N ASN A 58 -2.72 0.93 1.86
CA ASN A 58 -2.78 1.98 2.88
C ASN A 58 -1.49 2.08 3.71
N VAL A 59 -0.96 0.93 4.16
CA VAL A 59 0.33 0.88 4.87
C VAL A 59 1.47 1.35 3.96
N LEU A 60 1.41 0.92 2.69
CA LEU A 60 2.05 1.49 1.51
C LEU A 60 2.28 3.01 1.60
N VAL A 61 1.15 3.70 1.46
CA VAL A 61 1.04 5.15 1.35
C VAL A 61 1.48 5.83 2.64
N GLN A 62 1.12 5.30 3.81
CA GLN A 62 1.55 5.86 5.09
C GLN A 62 3.07 5.85 5.23
N LYS A 63 3.73 4.75 4.87
CA LYS A 63 5.20 4.67 4.88
C LYS A 63 5.83 5.61 3.86
N ALA A 64 5.24 5.73 2.67
CA ALA A 64 5.71 6.67 1.65
C ALA A 64 5.62 8.13 2.11
N GLN A 65 4.51 8.54 2.74
CA GLN A 65 4.34 9.89 3.30
C GLN A 65 5.37 10.16 4.39
N TYR A 66 5.56 9.22 5.32
CA TYR A 66 6.58 9.34 6.35
C TYR A 66 8.00 9.48 5.77
N GLY A 67 8.34 8.66 4.77
CA GLY A 67 9.62 8.74 4.08
C GLY A 67 9.83 10.09 3.37
N ALA A 68 8.78 10.63 2.72
CA ALA A 68 8.84 11.94 2.09
C ALA A 68 9.13 13.07 3.09
N HIS A 69 8.47 13.05 4.26
CA HIS A 69 8.75 14.01 5.34
C HIS A 69 10.17 13.90 5.87
N MET A 70 10.68 12.68 6.03
CA MET A 70 12.05 12.44 6.48
C MET A 70 13.09 13.01 5.48
N VAL A 71 12.90 12.79 4.18
CA VAL A 71 13.77 13.35 3.15
C VAL A 71 13.68 14.88 3.15
N GLN A 72 12.48 15.45 3.27
CA GLN A 72 12.30 16.89 3.34
C GLN A 72 13.00 17.51 4.56
N SER A 73 12.93 16.88 5.73
CA SER A 73 13.62 17.38 6.94
C SER A 73 15.15 17.33 6.81
N LEU A 74 15.68 16.31 6.11
CA LEU A 74 17.12 16.21 5.83
C LEU A 74 17.59 17.30 4.86
N VAL A 75 16.82 17.60 3.81
CA VAL A 75 17.15 18.68 2.86
C VAL A 75 17.06 20.05 3.51
N ASN A 76 16.16 20.23 4.49
CA ASN A 76 15.95 21.49 5.20
C ASN A 76 16.84 21.66 6.45
N ASP A 77 17.87 20.83 6.64
CA ASP A 77 18.82 20.85 7.78
C ASP A 77 18.15 20.84 9.18
N GLN A 78 16.92 20.33 9.29
CA GLN A 78 16.25 20.10 10.58
C GLN A 78 16.70 18.77 11.19
N THR A 79 18.01 18.66 11.42
CA THR A 79 18.67 17.44 11.95
C THR A 79 18.35 17.15 13.43
N GLY A 80 17.58 18.02 14.10
CA GLY A 80 17.27 17.92 15.53
C GLY A 80 16.03 17.11 15.90
N THR A 81 15.23 16.60 14.96
CA THR A 81 13.97 15.94 15.33
C THR A 81 13.57 14.86 14.34
N PHE A 82 14.24 13.71 14.41
CA PHE A 82 13.63 12.42 14.06
C PHE A 82 12.59 12.00 15.13
N ALA A 83 11.80 12.94 15.67
CA ALA A 83 10.64 12.56 16.45
C ALA A 83 9.52 12.22 15.48
N PRO A 84 8.72 11.17 15.74
CA PRO A 84 7.60 10.83 14.89
C PRO A 84 6.66 12.04 14.82
N ALA A 85 6.59 12.68 13.65
CA ALA A 85 5.57 13.66 13.37
C ALA A 85 4.22 12.98 13.61
N ARG A 86 3.45 13.45 14.60
CA ARG A 86 2.08 12.99 14.78
C ARG A 86 1.34 13.28 13.49
N TYR A 87 0.89 12.22 12.84
CA TYR A 87 -0.14 12.29 11.82
C TYR A 87 -1.32 13.12 12.38
N PRO A 88 -1.88 14.08 11.64
CA PRO A 88 -3.10 14.74 12.05
C PRO A 88 -4.20 13.67 12.11
N ASP A 89 -4.49 13.23 13.32
CA ASP A 89 -5.59 12.34 13.63
C ASP A 89 -6.90 13.09 13.42
N ASN A 90 -7.46 12.96 12.21
CA ASN A 90 -8.79 13.46 11.89
C ASN A 90 -9.92 12.63 12.55
N SER A 91 -9.65 11.85 13.60
CA SER A 91 -10.70 11.17 14.38
C SER A 91 -11.55 12.13 15.22
N GLN A 92 -11.08 13.37 15.50
CA GLN A 92 -11.81 14.31 16.35
C GLN A 92 -13.08 14.90 15.70
N GLN A 93 -13.22 14.87 14.38
CA GLN A 93 -14.43 15.38 13.72
C GLN A 93 -15.62 14.40 13.75
N ALA A 94 -15.41 13.15 14.18
CA ALA A 94 -16.49 12.21 14.45
C ALA A 94 -16.98 12.23 15.91
N ALA A 95 -16.29 12.93 16.82
CA ALA A 95 -16.60 12.91 18.25
C ALA A 95 -17.60 14.01 18.70
N ALA A 96 -17.92 14.99 17.85
CA ALA A 96 -18.81 16.10 18.22
C ALA A 96 -20.29 15.70 18.41
N ASN A 97 -20.69 14.47 18.03
CA ASN A 97 -22.09 14.03 18.06
C ASN A 97 -22.36 12.77 18.90
N ARG A 98 -21.54 12.45 19.91
CA ARG A 98 -21.83 11.31 20.80
C ARG A 98 -22.15 11.78 22.24
N PRO A 99 -23.35 11.50 22.77
CA PRO A 99 -23.72 11.90 24.12
C PRO A 99 -22.84 11.20 25.16
N SER A 100 -22.41 11.97 26.17
CA SER A 100 -21.48 11.58 27.21
C SER A 100 -22.01 10.41 28.06
N ALA A 101 -21.35 9.26 27.99
CA ALA A 101 -21.50 8.19 28.97
C ALA A 101 -20.44 8.37 30.08
N HIS A 102 -20.87 8.19 31.32
CA HIS A 102 -20.14 8.41 32.57
C HIS A 102 -18.74 7.76 32.61
N GLN A 103 -17.78 8.49 33.15
CA GLN A 103 -16.44 8.01 33.50
C GLN A 103 -16.52 7.12 34.75
N ALA A 104 -16.09 5.85 34.63
CA ALA A 104 -15.79 4.99 35.77
C ALA A 104 -14.29 5.06 36.11
N PRO A 105 -13.87 4.80 37.37
CA PRO A 105 -12.49 5.00 37.81
C PRO A 105 -11.55 3.97 37.19
N VAL A 106 -10.40 4.43 36.71
CA VAL A 106 -9.28 3.60 36.24
C VAL A 106 -8.60 2.91 37.42
N ASP A 107 -8.76 1.58 37.51
CA ASP A 107 -7.92 0.72 38.34
C ASP A 107 -6.66 0.32 37.53
N ASN A 108 -5.48 0.57 38.11
CA ASN A 108 -4.17 0.43 37.45
C ASN A 108 -3.62 -1.00 37.59
N SER A 109 -4.46 -2.00 37.43
CA SER A 109 -4.07 -3.40 37.44
C SER A 109 -3.50 -3.79 36.06
N VAL A 110 -2.21 -3.51 35.86
CA VAL A 110 -1.44 -3.98 34.70
C VAL A 110 -1.42 -5.51 34.71
N MET A 111 -2.17 -6.13 33.81
CA MET A 111 -2.02 -7.57 33.55
C MET A 111 -0.67 -7.84 32.85
N PRO A 112 0.04 -8.93 33.17
CA PRO A 112 1.30 -9.26 32.53
C PRO A 112 1.05 -9.56 31.04
N VAL A 113 1.79 -8.90 30.15
CA VAL A 113 1.86 -9.28 28.74
C VAL A 113 2.57 -10.64 28.67
N PRO A 114 1.96 -11.71 28.15
CA PRO A 114 2.67 -12.97 27.98
C PRO A 114 3.84 -12.76 27.01
N SER A 115 5.04 -13.22 27.41
CA SER A 115 6.24 -13.19 26.59
C SER A 115 5.96 -13.77 25.21
N ALA A 116 6.41 -13.07 24.17
CA ALA A 116 6.24 -13.45 22.78
C ALA A 116 6.66 -14.92 22.56
N VAL A 117 5.72 -15.72 22.06
CA VAL A 117 6.02 -17.06 21.53
C VAL A 117 6.95 -16.87 20.32
N PRO A 118 8.13 -17.51 20.28
CA PRO A 118 8.95 -17.52 19.08
C PRO A 118 8.13 -18.08 17.91
N ILE A 119 7.90 -17.28 16.88
CA ILE A 119 7.31 -17.75 15.63
C ILE A 119 8.40 -18.55 14.92
N GLU A 120 8.46 -19.86 15.15
CA GLU A 120 9.24 -20.73 14.27
C GLU A 120 8.66 -20.61 12.85
N PRO A 121 9.50 -20.43 11.82
CA PRO A 121 9.02 -20.45 10.45
C PRO A 121 8.41 -21.83 10.21
N THR A 122 7.10 -21.89 10.00
CA THR A 122 6.44 -23.09 9.50
C THR A 122 7.20 -23.59 8.27
N PRO A 123 7.70 -24.83 8.26
CA PRO A 123 8.34 -25.38 7.07
C PRO A 123 7.31 -25.33 5.93
N TRP A 124 7.73 -24.79 4.79
CA TRP A 124 6.93 -24.77 3.58
C TRP A 124 6.51 -26.21 3.28
N ILE A 125 5.23 -26.51 3.49
CA ILE A 125 4.65 -27.75 2.97
C ILE A 125 4.65 -27.54 1.47
N ASP A 126 5.55 -28.23 0.78
CA ASP A 126 5.59 -28.36 -0.68
C ASP A 126 4.31 -29.10 -1.09
N SER A 127 3.23 -28.33 -1.13
CA SER A 127 1.94 -28.76 -1.62
C SER A 127 2.14 -28.84 -3.13
N GLY A 128 2.51 -30.05 -3.59
CA GLY A 128 2.71 -30.35 -5.00
C GLY A 128 1.64 -29.68 -5.84
N SER A 129 2.07 -29.10 -6.97
CA SER A 129 1.29 -28.20 -7.83
C SER A 129 -0.21 -28.41 -7.67
N GLN A 130 -0.89 -27.43 -7.08
CA GLN A 130 -2.36 -27.33 -7.08
C GLN A 130 -2.82 -27.01 -8.51
N ASN A 131 -2.44 -27.87 -9.46
CA ASN A 131 -2.79 -27.79 -10.85
C ASN A 131 -4.22 -28.34 -10.92
N THR A 132 -5.19 -27.43 -10.78
CA THR A 132 -6.61 -27.75 -10.86
C THR A 132 -7.08 -27.87 -12.32
N LEU A 133 -6.15 -27.73 -13.28
CA LEU A 133 -6.42 -27.76 -14.71
C LEU A 133 -6.62 -29.21 -15.14
N SER A 134 -7.78 -29.49 -15.71
CA SER A 134 -8.06 -30.77 -16.33
C SER A 134 -7.32 -30.87 -17.68
N PRO A 135 -6.97 -32.07 -18.20
CA PRO A 135 -6.25 -32.22 -19.47
C PRO A 135 -6.96 -31.56 -20.67
N GLU A 136 -8.27 -31.36 -20.59
CA GLU A 136 -9.04 -30.55 -21.55
C GLU A 136 -8.76 -29.05 -21.49
N ASP A 137 -8.45 -28.48 -20.33
CA ASP A 137 -8.15 -27.04 -20.18
C ASP A 137 -6.80 -26.66 -20.81
N LEU A 138 -5.91 -27.65 -20.96
CA LEU A 138 -4.61 -27.51 -21.60
C LEU A 138 -4.69 -27.48 -23.13
N LYS A 139 -5.87 -27.73 -23.71
CA LYS A 139 -6.05 -27.66 -25.17
C LYS A 139 -6.32 -26.21 -25.57
N THR A 140 -5.47 -25.67 -26.43
CA THR A 140 -5.69 -24.38 -27.06
C THR A 140 -6.84 -24.48 -28.07
N GLU A 141 -8.07 -24.18 -27.64
CA GLU A 141 -9.24 -24.06 -28.52
C GLU A 141 -9.49 -22.62 -29.00
N TRP A 142 -8.60 -21.67 -28.74
CA TRP A 142 -8.80 -20.32 -29.26
C TRP A 142 -8.59 -20.28 -30.79
N SER A 143 -9.65 -20.59 -31.53
CA SER A 143 -9.85 -20.12 -32.90
C SER A 143 -10.40 -18.70 -32.82
N GLY A 144 -9.57 -17.73 -33.18
CA GLY A 144 -10.00 -16.35 -33.36
C GLY A 144 -11.11 -16.22 -34.42
N PRO A 145 -11.73 -15.04 -34.55
CA PRO A 145 -12.80 -14.83 -35.51
C PRO A 145 -12.27 -15.12 -36.93
N ASN A 146 -12.84 -16.12 -37.59
CA ASN A 146 -12.51 -16.47 -38.97
C ASN A 146 -12.68 -15.23 -39.86
N VAL A 147 -11.60 -14.79 -40.51
CA VAL A 147 -11.60 -13.81 -41.61
C VAL A 147 -11.67 -14.53 -42.95
#